data_AF-A0A817G120-F1
#
_entry.id   AF-A0A817G120-F1
#
_cell.length_a   1.000
_cell.length_b   1.000
_cell.length_c   1.000
_cell.angle_alpha   90.00
_cell.angle_beta   90.00
_cell.angle_gamma   90.00
#
_symmetry.space_group_name_H-M   'P 1'
#
loop_
_entity.id
_entity.type
_entity.pdbx_description
1 polymer ?
#
loop_
_entity_poly.entity_id
_entity_poly.type
_entity_poly.pdbx_seq_one_letter_code
_entity_poly.pdbx_strand_id
1 'polypeptide(L)'
;MFDEYLRVLYPFHFWLLLYLFIKQEITSAVPQVDIKNINDKDIDTSEFSSISATTWIELKINLVFFFLLVILLKNIWLTNYTEDILLKLIPKDEIIILGVLVEPFFFIDLIVNKENIPFHLKSIETMIAFNSKYKGRWLDEIRLVPNPLIVNTSFMINIMINEDEGFNISFNEQNFFEFERREQFDVIKHIQVYGNLTLKSVKIIHSSKEGDY
;
A
#
# COMPACT_ATOMS: atom_id res chain seq x y z
N MET A 1 11.11 14.76 -8.20
CA MET A 1 10.22 15.93 -8.00
C MET A 1 9.06 15.99 -9.00
N PHE A 2 9.21 15.56 -10.26
CA PHE A 2 8.08 15.51 -11.23
C PHE A 2 7.09 14.33 -11.02
N ASP A 3 7.52 13.23 -10.40
CA ASP A 3 6.72 12.01 -10.26
C ASP A 3 5.66 12.06 -9.13
N GLU A 4 5.92 12.80 -8.06
CA GLU A 4 4.95 12.98 -6.96
C GLU A 4 3.76 13.86 -7.35
N TYR A 5 3.97 14.87 -8.20
CA TYR A 5 2.90 15.74 -8.71
C TYR A 5 1.91 14.97 -9.57
N LEU A 6 2.40 14.03 -10.40
CA LEU A 6 1.54 13.18 -11.22
C LEU A 6 0.71 12.21 -10.36
N ARG A 7 1.25 11.68 -9.26
CA ARG A 7 0.53 10.77 -8.34
C ARG A 7 -0.66 11.41 -7.65
N VAL A 8 -0.62 12.71 -7.36
CA VAL A 8 -1.73 13.43 -6.69
C VAL A 8 -2.73 14.00 -7.70
N LEU A 9 -2.26 14.48 -8.86
CA LEU A 9 -3.12 15.14 -9.86
C LEU A 9 -3.89 14.18 -10.76
N TYR A 10 -3.37 12.97 -11.03
CA TYR A 10 -4.04 11.99 -11.88
C TYR A 10 -5.41 11.55 -11.34
N PRO A 11 -5.56 11.16 -10.06
CA PRO A 11 -6.87 10.85 -9.52
C PRO A 11 -7.78 12.09 -9.56
N PHE A 12 -7.28 13.29 -9.26
CA PHE A 12 -8.10 14.49 -9.28
C PHE A 12 -8.64 14.84 -10.68
N HIS A 13 -7.81 14.73 -11.72
CA HIS A 13 -8.22 14.95 -13.10
C HIS A 13 -9.17 13.88 -13.60
N PHE A 14 -8.93 12.61 -13.26
CA PHE A 14 -9.85 11.52 -13.60
C PHE A 14 -11.22 11.69 -12.91
N TRP A 15 -11.23 12.04 -11.63
CA TRP A 15 -12.46 12.31 -10.86
C TRP A 15 -13.21 13.54 -11.38
N LEU A 16 -12.50 14.60 -11.78
CA LEU A 16 -13.10 15.78 -12.39
C LEU A 16 -13.71 15.48 -13.77
N LEU A 17 -13.00 14.74 -14.62
CA LEU A 17 -13.50 14.33 -15.94
C LEU A 17 -14.70 13.39 -15.82
N LEU A 18 -14.67 12.45 -14.87
CA LEU A 18 -15.79 11.55 -14.59
C LEU A 18 -17.00 12.31 -14.04
N TYR A 19 -16.79 13.27 -13.13
CA TYR A 19 -17.85 14.16 -12.63
C TYR A 19 -18.47 14.99 -13.76
N LEU A 20 -17.63 15.56 -14.65
CA LEU A 20 -18.11 16.35 -15.78
C LEU A 20 -18.87 15.49 -16.80
N PHE A 21 -18.42 14.26 -17.06
CA PHE A 21 -19.11 13.32 -17.94
C PHE A 21 -20.48 12.91 -17.37
N ILE A 22 -20.54 12.55 -16.08
CA ILE A 22 -21.80 12.24 -15.40
C ILE A 22 -22.73 13.45 -15.39
N LYS A 23 -22.19 14.66 -15.12
CA LYS A 23 -22.97 15.90 -15.15
C LYS A 23 -23.52 16.18 -16.55
N GLN A 24 -22.73 15.95 -17.60
CA GLN A 24 -23.16 16.14 -18.99
C GLN A 24 -24.29 15.18 -19.35
N GLU A 25 -24.15 13.89 -19.06
CA GLU A 25 -25.19 12.88 -19.32
C GLU A 25 -26.50 13.15 -18.55
N ILE A 26 -26.39 13.57 -17.28
CA ILE A 26 -27.57 13.98 -16.51
C ILE A 26 -28.21 15.24 -17.11
N THR A 27 -27.42 16.23 -17.53
CA THR A 27 -27.94 17.48 -18.09
C THR A 27 -28.60 17.27 -19.46
N SER A 28 -28.12 16.31 -20.26
CA SER A 28 -28.76 15.91 -21.53
C SER A 28 -29.99 15.03 -21.34
N ALA A 29 -30.09 14.31 -20.23
CA ALA A 29 -31.26 13.49 -19.90
C ALA A 29 -32.41 14.29 -19.27
N VAL A 30 -32.16 15.50 -18.77
CA VAL A 30 -33.18 16.40 -18.23
C VAL A 30 -33.68 17.34 -19.34
N PRO A 31 -34.99 17.36 -19.67
CA PRO A 31 -35.54 18.31 -20.64
C PRO A 31 -35.20 19.74 -20.23
N GLN A 32 -34.59 20.51 -21.15
CA GLN A 32 -34.34 21.93 -20.92
C GLN A 32 -35.66 22.69 -21.06
N VAL A 33 -36.33 22.93 -19.95
CA VAL A 33 -37.55 23.76 -19.91
C VAL A 33 -37.12 25.24 -19.97
N ASP A 34 -37.56 25.96 -21.00
CA ASP A 34 -37.27 27.39 -21.16
C ASP A 34 -38.18 28.23 -20.25
N ILE A 35 -37.66 28.62 -19.08
CA ILE A 35 -38.41 29.25 -17.98
C ILE A 35 -38.84 30.70 -18.32
N LYS A 36 -38.37 31.29 -19.42
CA LYS A 36 -38.67 32.70 -19.75
C LYS A 36 -40.10 32.97 -20.22
N ASN A 37 -40.93 31.95 -20.41
CA ASN A 37 -42.31 32.10 -20.90
C ASN A 37 -43.34 31.20 -20.18
N ILE A 38 -43.08 30.83 -18.92
CA ILE A 38 -44.02 30.00 -18.15
C ILE A 38 -44.92 30.92 -17.31
N ASN A 39 -46.21 30.99 -17.67
CA ASN A 39 -47.23 31.43 -16.72
C ASN A 39 -47.38 30.33 -15.65
N ASP A 40 -47.53 30.69 -14.38
CA ASP A 40 -47.67 29.77 -13.22
C ASP A 40 -48.81 28.72 -13.35
N LYS A 41 -49.63 28.78 -14.40
CA LYS A 41 -50.71 27.82 -14.69
C LYS A 41 -50.33 26.71 -15.68
N ASP A 42 -49.14 26.77 -16.30
CA ASP A 42 -48.74 25.86 -17.38
C ASP A 42 -47.65 24.84 -16.96
N ILE A 43 -47.30 24.77 -15.67
CA ILE A 43 -46.40 23.71 -15.19
C ILE A 43 -47.20 22.41 -15.06
N ASP A 44 -47.26 21.65 -16.15
CA ASP A 44 -47.71 20.27 -16.11
C ASP A 44 -46.67 19.40 -15.40
N THR A 45 -46.99 18.98 -14.18
CA THR A 45 -46.15 18.09 -13.37
C THR A 45 -46.02 16.68 -13.95
N SER A 46 -46.75 16.38 -15.04
CA SER A 46 -46.64 15.10 -15.76
C SER A 46 -45.29 14.92 -16.49
N GLU A 47 -44.59 15.99 -16.87
CA GLU A 47 -43.30 15.88 -17.58
C GLU A 47 -42.19 15.27 -16.70
N PHE A 48 -42.21 15.54 -15.39
CA PHE A 48 -41.26 14.92 -14.45
C PHE A 48 -41.60 13.45 -14.11
N SER A 49 -42.83 12.99 -14.42
CA SER A 49 -43.24 11.59 -14.24
C SER A 49 -42.76 10.66 -15.37
N SER A 50 -42.14 11.23 -16.42
CA SER A 50 -41.77 10.51 -17.65
C SER A 50 -40.38 9.87 -17.65
N ILE A 51 -39.57 10.05 -16.60
CA ILE A 51 -38.31 9.31 -16.47
C ILE A 51 -38.66 7.84 -16.26
N SER A 52 -38.54 7.08 -17.34
CA SER A 52 -38.93 5.67 -17.39
C SER A 52 -38.28 4.89 -16.25
N ALA A 53 -39.01 3.94 -15.67
CA ALA A 53 -38.48 3.07 -14.61
C ALA A 53 -37.16 2.38 -15.03
N THR A 54 -36.97 2.15 -16.33
CA THR A 54 -35.74 1.64 -16.94
C THR A 54 -34.53 2.56 -16.74
N THR A 55 -34.69 3.88 -16.89
CA THR A 55 -33.61 4.85 -16.65
C THR A 55 -33.17 4.88 -15.19
N TRP A 56 -34.13 4.74 -14.26
CA TRP A 56 -33.83 4.64 -12.83
C TRP A 56 -33.13 3.33 -12.46
N ILE A 57 -33.45 2.23 -13.14
CA ILE A 57 -32.78 0.94 -12.95
C ILE A 57 -31.34 1.02 -13.45
N GLU A 58 -31.11 1.59 -14.64
CA GLU A 58 -29.77 1.79 -15.20
C GLU A 58 -28.90 2.68 -14.29
N LEU A 59 -29.46 3.77 -13.77
CA LEU A 59 -28.73 4.65 -12.84
C LEU A 59 -28.31 3.92 -11.56
N LYS A 60 -29.20 3.09 -10.99
CA LYS A 60 -28.91 2.27 -9.81
C LYS A 60 -27.85 1.21 -10.08
N ILE A 61 -27.93 0.53 -11.23
CA ILE A 61 -26.94 -0.47 -11.66
C ILE A 61 -25.56 0.19 -11.82
N ASN A 62 -25.49 1.33 -12.50
CA ASN A 62 -24.25 2.08 -12.67
C ASN A 62 -23.67 2.57 -11.34
N LEU A 63 -24.51 2.97 -10.38
CA LEU A 63 -24.06 3.32 -9.03
C LEU A 63 -23.44 2.11 -8.32
N VAL A 64 -24.07 0.93 -8.40
CA VAL A 64 -23.55 -0.29 -7.79
C VAL A 64 -22.22 -0.70 -8.40
N PHE A 65 -22.09 -0.67 -9.73
CA PHE A 65 -20.82 -0.91 -10.42
C PHE A 65 -19.75 0.10 -10.03
N PHE A 66 -20.12 1.38 -9.89
CA PHE A 66 -19.21 2.42 -9.44
C PHE A 66 -18.71 2.17 -8.01
N PHE A 67 -19.59 1.82 -7.07
CA PHE A 67 -19.19 1.46 -5.71
C PHE A 67 -18.32 0.21 -5.66
N LEU A 68 -18.64 -0.82 -6.45
CA LEU A 68 -17.81 -2.02 -6.59
C LEU A 68 -16.43 -1.68 -7.19
N LEU A 69 -16.37 -0.81 -8.20
CA LEU A 69 -15.12 -0.35 -8.79
C LEU A 69 -14.29 0.45 -7.78
N VAL A 70 -14.91 1.34 -7.00
CA VAL A 70 -14.21 2.08 -5.93
C VAL A 70 -13.67 1.15 -4.85
N ILE A 71 -14.41 0.10 -4.47
CA ILE A 71 -13.94 -0.93 -3.53
C ILE A 71 -12.77 -1.72 -4.16
N LEU A 72 -12.89 -2.11 -5.43
CA LEU A 72 -11.84 -2.80 -6.18
C LEU A 72 -10.57 -1.93 -6.25
N LEU A 73 -10.70 -0.65 -6.57
CA LEU A 73 -9.60 0.33 -6.64
C LEU A 73 -9.02 0.64 -5.26
N LYS A 74 -9.81 0.60 -4.18
CA LYS A 74 -9.30 0.73 -2.81
C LYS A 74 -8.40 -0.43 -2.40
N ASN A 75 -8.77 -1.65 -2.80
CA ASN A 75 -7.96 -2.85 -2.59
C ASN A 75 -6.70 -2.89 -3.48
N ILE A 76 -6.57 -2.01 -4.47
CA ILE A 76 -5.37 -1.87 -5.30
C ILE A 76 -4.28 -1.03 -4.61
N TRP A 77 -4.62 -0.25 -3.59
CA TRP A 77 -3.60 0.43 -2.76
C TRP A 77 -3.00 -0.55 -1.76
N LEU A 78 -2.25 -1.53 -2.28
CA LEU A 78 -1.17 -2.17 -1.54
C LEU A 78 -0.36 -1.05 -0.92
N THR A 79 -0.18 -1.09 0.41
CA THR A 79 0.79 -0.19 1.04
C THR A 79 2.11 -0.46 0.36
N ASN A 80 2.75 0.58 -0.14
CA ASN A 80 4.09 0.49 -0.73
C ASN A 80 4.90 1.64 -0.16
N TYR A 81 5.60 1.33 0.93
CA TYR A 81 6.54 2.21 1.57
C TYR A 81 7.92 1.94 1.00
N THR A 82 8.61 2.99 0.58
CA THR A 82 10.02 2.93 0.18
C THR A 82 10.69 4.12 0.82
N GLU A 83 11.75 3.87 1.57
CA GLU A 83 12.58 4.92 2.15
C GLU A 83 14.03 4.70 1.72
N ASP A 84 14.63 5.77 1.20
CA ASP A 84 16.07 5.83 0.99
C ASP A 84 16.73 5.93 2.37
N ILE A 85 17.52 4.92 2.72
CA ILE A 85 18.35 5.00 3.90
C ILE A 85 19.57 5.84 3.53
N LEU A 86 19.43 7.16 3.68
CA LEU A 86 20.51 8.11 3.44
C LEU A 86 21.70 7.89 4.39
N LEU A 87 21.48 7.20 5.52
CA LEU A 87 22.46 6.85 6.53
C LEU A 87 22.80 5.36 6.43
N LYS A 88 24.00 5.04 5.92
CA LYS A 88 24.52 3.66 5.84
C LYS A 88 24.27 2.92 7.16
N LEU A 89 23.42 1.90 7.12
CA LEU A 89 23.19 1.02 8.26
C LEU A 89 24.52 0.39 8.71
N ILE A 90 24.76 0.39 10.01
CA ILE A 90 25.93 -0.23 10.63
C ILE A 90 25.51 -1.42 11.52
N PRO A 91 26.45 -2.32 11.88
CA PRO A 91 26.17 -3.32 12.89
C PRO A 91 25.57 -2.71 14.16
N LYS A 92 24.69 -3.49 14.80
CA LYS A 92 23.85 -3.12 15.95
C LYS A 92 22.77 -2.07 15.67
N ASP A 93 22.64 -1.56 14.44
CA ASP A 93 21.46 -0.76 14.08
C ASP A 93 20.20 -1.63 14.13
N GLU A 94 19.09 -1.00 14.50
CA GLU A 94 17.78 -1.64 14.58
C GLU A 94 16.79 -0.95 13.64
N ILE A 95 16.03 -1.76 12.91
CA ILE A 95 14.92 -1.30 12.08
C ILE A 95 13.63 -1.76 12.74
N ILE A 96 12.83 -0.80 13.21
CA ILE A 96 11.55 -1.05 13.87
C ILE A 96 10.42 -0.69 12.92
N ILE A 97 9.60 -1.68 12.58
CA ILE A 97 8.44 -1.54 11.72
C ILE A 97 7.18 -1.78 12.55
N LEU A 98 6.32 -0.77 12.63
CA LEU A 98 5.03 -0.82 13.32
C LEU A 98 3.90 -0.77 12.29
N GLY A 99 2.90 -1.63 12.49
CA GLY A 99 1.75 -1.66 11.59
C GLY A 99 0.54 -2.36 12.19
N VAL A 100 -0.49 -2.51 11.36
CA VAL A 100 -1.65 -3.37 11.60
C VAL A 100 -1.73 -4.33 10.43
N LEU A 101 -1.78 -5.63 10.72
CA LEU A 101 -1.91 -6.64 9.69
C LEU A 101 -3.35 -6.68 9.19
N VAL A 102 -3.60 -6.33 7.93
CA VAL A 102 -4.95 -6.37 7.34
C VAL A 102 -5.19 -7.74 6.72
N GLU A 103 -4.19 -8.24 6.00
CA GLU A 103 -4.10 -9.62 5.55
C GLU A 103 -2.66 -10.09 5.75
N PRO A 104 -2.42 -11.40 5.88
CA PRO A 104 -1.09 -11.91 6.18
C PRO A 104 -0.12 -11.82 5.01
N PHE A 105 -0.45 -11.10 3.92
CA PHE A 105 0.35 -11.02 2.70
C PHE A 105 1.14 -9.72 2.63
N PHE A 106 2.40 -9.75 3.04
CA PHE A 106 3.29 -8.60 2.88
C PHE A 106 4.77 -8.98 2.81
N PHE A 107 5.58 -8.00 2.46
CA PHE A 107 6.99 -8.14 2.20
C PHE A 107 7.78 -7.01 2.86
N ILE A 108 8.99 -7.34 3.31
CA ILE A 108 10.00 -6.39 3.76
C ILE A 108 11.29 -6.71 3.03
N ASP A 109 11.83 -5.73 2.31
CA ASP A 109 13.09 -5.86 1.58
C ASP A 109 14.11 -4.86 2.11
N LEU A 110 15.30 -5.35 2.43
CA LEU A 110 16.51 -4.53 2.59
C LEU A 110 17.30 -4.62 1.29
N ILE A 111 17.44 -3.50 0.59
CA ILE A 111 17.85 -3.46 -0.81
C ILE A 111 19.18 -2.73 -0.95
N VAL A 112 20.15 -3.36 -1.60
CA VAL A 112 21.39 -2.68 -2.07
C VAL A 112 21.18 -2.12 -3.47
N ASN A 113 20.57 -2.93 -4.34
CA ASN A 113 20.11 -2.55 -5.68
C ASN A 113 19.08 -3.59 -6.18
N LYS A 114 18.53 -3.39 -7.38
CA LYS A 114 17.49 -4.27 -7.96
C LYS A 114 17.90 -5.75 -8.12
N GLU A 115 19.19 -6.01 -8.18
CA GLU A 115 19.76 -7.36 -8.34
C GLU A 115 20.21 -7.98 -7.02
N ASN A 116 20.36 -7.16 -5.97
CA ASN A 116 20.94 -7.58 -4.69
C ASN A 116 20.06 -7.11 -3.53
N ILE A 117 19.35 -8.08 -2.95
CA ILE A 117 18.45 -7.94 -1.80
C ILE A 117 19.01 -8.83 -0.69
N PRO A 118 19.87 -8.30 0.20
CA PRO A 118 20.38 -8.99 1.38
C PRO A 118 19.34 -9.74 2.20
N PHE A 119 18.18 -9.12 2.39
CA PHE A 119 17.14 -9.62 3.26
C PHE A 119 15.79 -9.38 2.60
N HIS A 120 15.08 -10.48 2.38
CA HIS A 120 13.68 -10.51 1.95
C HIS A 120 12.89 -11.29 2.99
N LEU A 121 11.94 -10.64 3.64
CA LEU A 121 10.94 -11.29 4.47
C LEU A 121 9.62 -11.28 3.71
N LYS A 122 8.98 -12.43 3.65
CA LYS A 122 7.63 -12.62 3.12
C LYS A 122 6.74 -13.20 4.19
N SER A 123 5.66 -12.50 4.53
CA SER A 123 4.58 -13.04 5.33
C SER A 123 3.47 -13.53 4.40
N ILE A 124 2.92 -14.72 4.68
CA ILE A 124 1.65 -15.21 4.13
C ILE A 124 0.87 -15.90 5.26
N GLU A 125 -0.39 -16.28 5.04
CA GLU A 125 -1.30 -16.78 6.10
C GLU A 125 -0.70 -17.86 7.01
N THR A 126 0.03 -18.81 6.45
CA THR A 126 0.51 -19.99 7.20
C THR A 126 1.96 -19.90 7.64
N MET A 127 2.76 -19.00 7.05
CA MET A 127 4.20 -19.00 7.24
C MET A 127 4.84 -17.61 7.12
N ILE A 128 6.05 -17.51 7.63
CA ILE A 128 6.99 -16.46 7.25
C ILE A 128 8.16 -17.12 6.50
N ALA A 129 8.53 -16.52 5.36
CA ALA A 129 9.66 -16.95 4.56
C ALA A 129 10.74 -15.87 4.53
N PHE A 130 11.99 -16.32 4.50
CA PHE A 130 13.19 -15.49 4.42
C PHE A 130 14.02 -15.91 3.21
N ASN A 131 14.58 -14.94 2.51
CA ASN A 131 15.50 -15.19 1.41
C ASN A 131 16.48 -14.03 1.20
N SER A 132 17.41 -14.23 0.28
CA SER A 132 18.24 -13.19 -0.30
C SER A 132 18.20 -13.30 -1.82
N LYS A 133 18.34 -12.17 -2.51
CA LYS A 133 18.57 -12.10 -3.95
C LYS A 133 20.00 -11.66 -4.19
N TYR A 134 20.74 -12.39 -5.01
CA TYR A 134 22.13 -12.06 -5.36
C TYR A 134 22.33 -12.18 -6.86
N LYS A 135 22.94 -11.15 -7.48
CA LYS A 135 23.17 -11.08 -8.94
C LYS A 135 21.90 -11.40 -9.74
N GLY A 136 20.77 -10.88 -9.29
CA GLY A 136 19.47 -11.04 -9.95
C GLY A 136 18.73 -12.35 -9.64
N ARG A 137 19.31 -13.28 -8.87
CA ARG A 137 18.74 -14.59 -8.60
C ARG A 137 18.39 -14.75 -7.12
N TRP A 138 17.22 -15.33 -6.85
CA TRP A 138 16.83 -15.75 -5.51
C TRP A 138 17.66 -16.96 -5.08
N LEU A 139 18.08 -16.96 -3.82
CA LEU A 139 18.76 -18.09 -3.19
C LEU A 139 17.72 -19.04 -2.56
N ASP A 140 18.18 -19.98 -1.73
CA ASP A 140 17.31 -20.95 -1.09
C ASP A 140 16.39 -20.30 -0.04
N GLU A 141 15.08 -20.48 -0.19
CA GLU A 141 14.10 -19.90 0.72
C GLU A 141 14.02 -20.69 2.03
N ILE A 142 14.09 -19.99 3.16
CA ILE A 142 13.84 -20.57 4.49
C ILE A 142 12.39 -20.28 4.85
N ARG A 143 11.63 -21.30 5.26
CA ARG A 143 10.20 -21.18 5.62
C ARG A 143 9.99 -21.59 7.06
N LEU A 144 9.37 -20.72 7.84
CA LEU A 144 9.02 -20.95 9.23
C LEU A 144 7.50 -20.96 9.40
N VAL A 145 7.01 -21.99 10.06
CA VAL A 145 5.59 -22.25 10.34
C VAL A 145 5.43 -22.46 11.84
N PRO A 146 4.41 -21.87 12.49
CA PRO A 146 3.36 -21.02 11.91
C PRO A 146 3.81 -19.57 11.70
N ASN A 147 3.00 -18.79 10.97
CA ASN A 147 3.13 -17.34 10.97
C ASN A 147 2.80 -16.79 12.38
N PRO A 148 3.70 -16.06 13.06
CA PRO A 148 3.47 -15.50 14.39
C PRO A 148 2.54 -14.28 14.40
N LEU A 149 2.22 -13.71 13.24
CA LEU A 149 1.41 -12.48 13.14
C LEU A 149 -0.09 -12.80 13.06
N ILE A 150 -0.88 -11.95 13.71
CA ILE A 150 -2.33 -12.11 13.80
C ILE A 150 -3.02 -11.01 12.98
N VAL A 151 -3.92 -11.41 12.10
CA VAL A 151 -4.72 -10.50 11.28
C VAL A 151 -5.58 -9.60 12.17
N ASN A 152 -5.81 -8.36 11.73
CA ASN A 152 -6.50 -7.28 12.44
C ASN A 152 -5.84 -6.86 13.76
N THR A 153 -4.61 -7.29 14.02
CA THR A 153 -3.85 -6.94 15.23
C THR A 153 -2.67 -6.02 14.87
N SER A 154 -2.30 -5.13 15.81
CA SER A 154 -1.07 -4.36 15.66
C SER A 154 0.13 -5.27 15.83
N PHE A 155 1.20 -5.00 15.08
CA PHE A 155 2.44 -5.73 15.20
C PHE A 155 3.64 -4.78 15.30
N MET A 156 4.71 -5.31 15.88
CA MET A 156 6.05 -4.75 15.80
C MET A 156 7.00 -5.80 15.23
N ILE A 157 7.78 -5.41 14.22
CA ILE A 157 8.90 -6.19 13.71
C ILE A 157 10.16 -5.39 14.04
N ASN A 158 11.08 -6.01 14.77
CA ASN A 158 12.42 -5.48 14.94
C ASN A 158 13.38 -6.31 14.10
N ILE A 159 14.21 -5.65 13.29
CA ILE A 159 15.30 -6.26 12.53
C ILE A 159 16.59 -5.62 13.01
N MET A 160 17.33 -6.35 13.84
CA MET A 160 18.64 -5.94 14.32
C MET A 160 19.73 -6.47 13.39
N ILE A 161 20.66 -5.60 13.02
CA ILE A 161 21.80 -5.97 12.17
C ILE A 161 22.90 -6.50 13.06
N ASN A 162 23.22 -7.79 12.94
CA ASN A 162 24.31 -8.40 13.66
C ASN A 162 25.61 -8.24 12.86
N GLU A 163 26.73 -7.93 13.53
CA GLU A 163 28.03 -7.67 12.91
C GLU A 163 28.52 -8.86 12.10
N ASP A 164 28.39 -10.07 12.64
CA ASP A 164 28.96 -11.29 12.05
C ASP A 164 27.90 -12.26 11.53
N GLU A 165 26.70 -12.27 12.13
CA GLU A 165 25.74 -13.36 11.94
C GLU A 165 24.65 -13.05 10.92
N GLY A 166 24.35 -11.77 10.64
CA GLY A 166 23.30 -11.38 9.69
C GLY A 166 22.20 -10.53 10.33
N PHE A 167 20.98 -11.06 10.41
CA PHE A 167 19.82 -10.31 10.89
C PHE A 167 19.08 -11.07 11.99
N ASN A 168 18.86 -10.42 13.13
CA ASN A 168 18.04 -10.95 14.21
C ASN A 168 16.64 -10.34 14.10
N ILE A 169 15.63 -11.19 14.03
CA ILE A 169 14.24 -10.81 13.81
C ILE A 169 13.45 -11.13 15.07
N SER A 170 12.73 -10.11 15.56
CA SER A 170 11.82 -10.24 16.69
C SER A 170 10.44 -9.72 16.32
N PHE A 171 9.41 -10.46 16.74
CA PHE A 171 8.01 -10.06 16.61
C PHE A 171 7.45 -9.71 17.96
N ASN A 172 6.88 -8.51 18.11
CA ASN A 172 6.29 -8.03 19.36
C ASN A 172 7.20 -8.25 20.57
N GLU A 173 8.47 -7.82 20.45
CA GLU A 173 9.52 -7.93 21.48
C GLU A 173 10.04 -9.36 21.75
N GLN A 174 9.49 -10.38 21.09
CA GLN A 174 9.94 -11.76 21.23
C GLN A 174 10.88 -12.15 20.09
N ASN A 175 12.08 -12.63 20.44
CA ASN A 175 13.01 -13.18 19.47
C ASN A 175 12.36 -14.32 18.69
N PHE A 176 12.48 -14.27 17.37
CA PHE A 176 11.80 -15.19 16.48
C PHE A 176 12.78 -16.00 15.65
N PHE A 177 13.72 -15.33 14.97
CA PHE A 177 14.62 -16.02 14.05
C PHE A 177 15.90 -15.22 13.80
N GLU A 178 16.99 -15.94 13.57
CA GLU A 178 18.27 -15.38 13.15
C GLU A 178 18.49 -15.79 11.70
N PHE A 179 18.46 -14.82 10.79
CA PHE A 179 18.67 -15.06 9.37
C PHE A 179 20.14 -14.82 9.02
N GLU A 180 20.84 -15.91 8.74
CA GLU A 180 22.26 -15.89 8.42
C GLU A 180 22.59 -15.01 7.21
N ARG A 181 23.64 -14.20 7.35
CA ARG A 181 24.19 -13.43 6.24
C ARG A 181 24.72 -14.36 5.15
N ARG A 182 24.20 -14.18 3.93
CA ARG A 182 24.67 -14.95 2.75
C ARG A 182 25.72 -14.25 1.90
N GLU A 183 25.86 -12.92 2.01
CA GLU A 183 26.77 -12.11 1.19
C GLU A 183 27.29 -10.90 1.98
N GLN A 184 28.43 -10.32 1.59
CA GLN A 184 28.94 -9.08 2.22
C GLN A 184 28.01 -7.90 1.91
N PHE A 185 27.51 -7.25 2.97
CA PHE A 185 26.55 -6.16 2.86
C PHE A 185 27.24 -4.80 2.91
N ASP A 186 27.95 -4.45 1.85
CA ASP A 186 28.40 -3.08 1.69
C ASP A 186 27.23 -2.20 1.22
N VAL A 187 26.54 -1.67 2.23
CA VAL A 187 25.53 -0.60 2.18
C VAL A 187 24.18 -1.05 1.61
N ILE A 188 23.31 -1.57 2.48
CA ILE A 188 21.86 -1.50 2.27
C ILE A 188 21.51 -0.02 2.04
N LYS A 189 20.80 0.27 0.95
CA LYS A 189 20.46 1.63 0.51
C LYS A 189 19.00 1.98 0.70
N HIS A 190 18.11 0.98 0.64
CA HIS A 190 16.68 1.20 0.72
C HIS A 190 16.03 0.16 1.61
N ILE A 191 15.00 0.58 2.34
CA ILE A 191 14.02 -0.31 2.94
C ILE A 191 12.75 -0.20 2.12
N GLN A 192 12.18 -1.34 1.76
CA GLN A 192 10.86 -1.40 1.16
C GLN A 192 9.94 -2.24 2.04
N VAL A 193 8.76 -1.71 2.36
CA VAL A 193 7.70 -2.44 3.06
C VAL A 193 6.46 -2.36 2.19
N TYR A 194 5.97 -3.50 1.71
CA TYR A 194 4.84 -3.52 0.78
C TYR A 194 3.92 -4.71 0.96
N GLY A 195 2.65 -4.55 0.58
CA GLY A 195 1.63 -5.59 0.70
C GLY A 195 0.37 -5.13 1.43
N ASN A 196 -0.38 -6.10 1.96
CA ASN A 196 -1.68 -5.94 2.61
C ASN A 196 -1.54 -5.66 4.12
N LEU A 197 -0.88 -4.54 4.45
CA LEU A 197 -0.77 -4.05 5.82
C LEU A 197 -1.06 -2.55 5.89
N THR A 198 -1.51 -2.08 7.05
CA THR A 198 -1.52 -0.64 7.35
C THR A 198 -0.21 -0.29 8.06
N LEU A 199 0.70 0.39 7.38
CA LEU A 199 1.98 0.80 7.98
C LEU A 199 1.76 2.02 8.87
N LYS A 200 2.23 1.95 10.12
CA LYS A 200 2.16 3.07 11.07
C LYS A 200 3.47 3.85 11.11
N SER A 201 4.61 3.15 11.17
CA SER A 201 5.93 3.79 11.14
C SER A 201 7.03 2.80 10.78
N VAL A 202 8.07 3.30 10.14
CA VAL A 202 9.39 2.68 10.08
C VAL A 202 10.35 3.61 10.84
N LYS A 203 11.17 3.04 11.72
CA LYS A 203 12.17 3.78 12.48
C LYS A 203 13.49 3.05 12.39
N ILE A 204 14.57 3.80 12.24
CA ILE A 204 15.93 3.29 12.29
C ILE A 204 16.56 3.85 13.56
N ILE A 205 17.03 2.96 14.43
CA ILE A 205 17.80 3.32 15.61
C ILE A 205 19.25 2.99 15.30
N HIS A 206 20.07 4.01 15.16
CA HIS A 206 21.49 3.82 14.94
C HIS A 206 22.20 3.47 16.24
N SER A 207 23.08 2.49 16.20
CA SER A 207 23.98 2.23 17.31
C SER A 207 24.93 3.42 17.47
N SER A 208 25.10 3.88 18.71
CA SER A 208 26.19 4.79 19.01
C SER A 208 27.50 4.07 18.73
N LYS A 209 28.40 4.66 17.96
CA LYS A 209 29.78 4.17 17.90
C LYS A 209 30.33 4.14 19.33
N GLU A 210 30.57 2.96 19.88
CA GLU A 210 31.38 2.82 21.08
C GLU A 210 32.75 3.44 20.77
N GLY A 211 33.06 4.62 21.34
CA GLY A 211 34.41 5.20 21.23
C GLY A 211 34.57 6.71 21.24
N ASP A 212 33.53 7.55 21.36
CA ASP A 212 33.72 9.01 21.50
C ASP A 212 33.61 9.44 22.98
N TYR A 213 34.58 9.02 23.81
CA TYR A 213 34.89 9.62 25.13
C TYR A 213 36.40 9.72 25.33
#